data_AF-A0A9D4GI45-F1
#
_entry.id   AF-A0A9D4GI45-F1
#
_cell.length_a   1.000
_cell.length_b   1.000
_cell.length_c   1.000
_cell.angle_alpha   90.00
_cell.angle_beta   90.00
_cell.angle_gamma   90.00
#
_symmetry.space_group_name_H-M   'P 1'
#
loop_
_entity.id
_entity.type
_entity.pdbx_description
1 polymer ?
#
loop_
_entity_poly.entity_id
_entity_poly.type
_entity_poly.pdbx_seq_one_letter_code
_entity_poly.pdbx_strand_id
1 'polypeptide(L)'
;MTEQLTEKCMDQLESWIGTGPKIFTLLYKITRDGCNATTFHQKCDNQGPTVTVLYNQQGSVYGGYASANWNSPGAYIQDGNAFLDQKSSLNFH
;
A
#
# COMPACT_ATOMS: atom_id res chain seq x y z
N MET A 1 12.79 2.68 16.04
CA MET A 1 12.41 1.83 14.89
C MET A 1 11.71 2.73 13.89
N THR A 2 12.53 3.49 13.19
CA THR A 2 12.17 4.73 12.51
C THR A 2 12.32 4.47 11.01
N GLU A 3 11.27 4.74 10.26
CA GLU A 3 11.28 5.02 8.81
C GLU A 3 12.14 4.10 7.92
N GLN A 4 11.60 2.93 7.56
CA GLN A 4 12.12 2.16 6.43
C GLN A 4 11.07 1.98 5.32
N LEU A 5 10.46 3.10 4.91
CA LEU A 5 10.13 3.27 3.51
C LEU A 5 11.42 3.81 2.85
N THR A 6 12.44 2.96 2.72
CA THR A 6 13.74 3.26 2.09
C THR A 6 13.61 3.27 0.55
N GLU A 7 14.69 3.67 -0.15
CA GLU A 7 14.82 3.62 -1.63
C GLU A 7 14.30 2.32 -2.25
N LYS A 8 14.57 1.17 -1.62
CA LYS A 8 14.10 -0.16 -2.09
C LYS A 8 12.57 -0.29 -2.15
N CYS A 9 11.85 0.44 -1.29
CA CYS A 9 10.40 0.45 -1.34
C CYS A 9 9.92 1.33 -2.50
N MET A 10 10.60 2.46 -2.75
CA MET A 10 10.33 3.31 -3.91
C MET A 10 10.61 2.57 -5.24
N ASP A 11 11.70 1.82 -5.35
CA ASP A 11 11.99 0.99 -6.54
C ASP A 11 10.86 -0.02 -6.81
N GLN A 12 10.34 -0.63 -5.74
CA GLN A 12 9.23 -1.56 -5.84
C GLN A 12 7.94 -0.86 -6.28
N LEU A 13 7.69 0.34 -5.75
CA LEU A 13 6.55 1.15 -6.17
C LEU A 13 6.68 1.57 -7.64
N GLU A 14 7.88 1.93 -8.11
CA GLU A 14 8.11 2.24 -9.53
C GLU A 14 7.89 1.03 -10.44
N SER A 15 8.30 -0.17 -10.00
CA SER A 15 7.98 -1.42 -10.70
C SER A 15 6.47 -1.66 -10.82
N TRP A 16 5.72 -1.23 -9.82
CA TRP A 16 4.27 -1.44 -9.69
C TRP A 16 3.43 -0.44 -10.48
N ILE A 17 3.73 0.86 -10.37
CA ILE A 17 2.89 1.93 -10.91
C ILE A 17 3.59 2.77 -12.00
N GLY A 18 4.73 2.28 -12.48
CA GLY A 18 5.51 2.88 -13.56
C GLY A 18 6.49 3.98 -13.10
N THR A 19 7.52 4.18 -13.91
CA THR A 19 8.61 5.13 -13.66
C THR A 19 8.14 6.59 -13.71
N GLY A 20 8.96 7.50 -13.17
CA GLY A 20 8.70 8.94 -13.16
C GLY A 20 8.18 9.45 -11.81
N PRO A 21 8.20 10.78 -11.59
CA PRO A 21 7.99 11.38 -10.27
C PRO A 21 6.62 11.01 -9.70
N LYS A 22 6.62 10.38 -8.52
CA LYS A 22 5.42 10.07 -7.74
C LYS A 22 5.48 10.81 -6.42
N ILE A 23 4.37 11.43 -6.03
CA ILE A 23 4.19 12.02 -4.71
C ILE A 23 3.29 11.07 -3.92
N PHE A 24 3.83 10.46 -2.88
CA PHE A 24 3.06 9.62 -1.97
C PHE A 24 2.70 10.40 -0.72
N THR A 25 1.44 10.27 -0.32
CA THR A 25 0.95 10.77 0.97
C THR A 25 0.54 9.58 1.82
N LEU A 26 1.07 9.48 3.04
CA LEU A 26 0.74 8.40 3.96
C LEU A 26 -0.66 8.59 4.55
N LEU A 27 -1.65 7.92 3.95
CA LEU A 27 -3.05 7.96 4.37
C LEU A 27 -3.26 7.23 5.71
N TYR A 28 -2.78 5.99 5.81
CA TYR A 28 -3.03 5.10 6.94
C TYR A 28 -1.80 4.26 7.29
N LYS A 29 -1.54 4.08 8.59
CA LYS A 29 -0.50 3.21 9.12
C LYS A 29 -1.00 2.53 10.39
N ILE A 30 -1.03 1.20 10.41
CA ILE A 30 -1.55 0.39 11.52
C ILE A 30 -0.97 0.81 12.89
N THR A 31 0.35 1.04 12.98
CA THR A 31 1.00 1.41 14.24
C THR A 31 0.70 2.85 14.68
N ARG A 32 0.19 3.70 13.80
CA ARG A 32 -0.18 5.11 14.07
C ARG A 32 -1.68 5.25 14.32
N ASP A 33 -2.50 4.58 13.50
CA ASP A 33 -3.94 4.78 13.41
C ASP A 33 -4.76 3.62 14.01
N GLY A 34 -4.12 2.53 14.41
CA GLY A 34 -4.76 1.33 14.95
C GLY A 34 -5.28 0.38 13.88
N CYS A 35 -5.34 -0.93 14.19
CA CYS A 35 -5.70 -1.99 13.23
C CYS A 35 -7.22 -2.20 13.15
N ASN A 36 -7.95 -1.32 12.47
CA ASN A 36 -9.39 -1.49 12.27
C ASN A 36 -9.89 -0.88 10.94
N ALA A 37 -10.92 -1.50 10.35
CA ALA A 37 -11.47 -1.12 9.05
C ALA A 37 -12.13 0.27 9.08
N THR A 38 -12.80 0.64 10.19
CA THR A 38 -13.47 1.94 10.31
C THR A 38 -12.48 3.10 10.14
N THR A 39 -11.33 3.05 10.83
CA THR A 39 -10.30 4.08 10.72
C THR A 39 -9.60 4.05 9.36
N PHE A 40 -9.43 2.88 8.75
CA PHE A 40 -8.94 2.78 7.37
C PHE A 40 -9.88 3.53 6.40
N HIS A 41 -11.17 3.21 6.42
CA HIS A 41 -12.15 3.86 5.54
C HIS A 41 -12.27 5.37 5.78
N GLN A 42 -12.23 5.82 7.05
CA GLN A 42 -12.19 7.25 7.38
C GLN A 42 -11.01 8.01 6.75
N LYS A 43 -9.88 7.33 6.52
CA LYS A 43 -8.65 7.94 6.01
C LYS A 43 -8.39 7.69 4.53
N CYS A 44 -8.86 6.57 3.99
CA CYS A 44 -8.53 6.11 2.64
C CYS A 44 -9.67 6.25 1.64
N ASP A 45 -10.92 6.40 2.09
CA ASP A 45 -12.03 6.59 1.17
C ASP A 45 -11.88 7.91 0.39
N ASN A 46 -12.17 7.83 -0.91
CA ASN A 46 -12.15 8.93 -1.88
C ASN A 46 -10.79 9.66 -2.00
N GLN A 47 -9.68 9.02 -1.64
CA GLN A 47 -8.34 9.61 -1.74
C GLN A 47 -7.66 9.41 -3.11
N GLY A 48 -8.32 8.78 -4.06
CA GLY A 48 -7.72 8.40 -5.34
C GLY A 48 -7.11 6.99 -5.31
N PRO A 49 -6.27 6.68 -6.30
CA PRO A 49 -5.51 5.44 -6.35
C PRO A 49 -4.63 5.26 -5.11
N THR A 50 -4.54 4.04 -4.61
CA THR A 50 -3.76 3.74 -3.41
C THR A 50 -2.79 2.60 -3.65
N VAL A 51 -1.63 2.67 -2.99
CA VAL A 51 -0.75 1.52 -2.83
C VAL A 51 -0.79 1.10 -1.37
N THR A 52 -1.01 -0.18 -1.13
CA THR A 52 -0.97 -0.80 0.20
C THR A 52 0.30 -1.61 0.33
N VAL A 53 0.98 -1.49 1.48
CA VAL A 53 2.18 -2.25 1.81
C VAL A 53 2.00 -2.90 3.18
N LEU A 54 2.31 -4.19 3.25
CA LEU A 54 2.20 -5.03 4.44
C LEU A 54 3.49 -5.83 4.58
N TYR A 55 3.91 -6.10 5.81
CA TYR A 55 5.05 -6.97 6.06
C TYR A 55 4.79 -7.86 7.26
N ASN A 56 5.37 -9.06 7.26
CA ASN A 56 5.29 -9.99 8.38
C ASN A 56 6.58 -9.99 9.22
N GLN A 57 6.55 -10.71 10.34
CA GLN A 57 7.69 -10.83 11.25
C GLN A 57 8.88 -11.55 10.61
N GLN A 58 8.64 -12.33 9.56
CA GLN A 58 9.64 -13.04 8.77
C GLN A 58 10.30 -12.16 7.69
N GLY A 59 9.95 -10.87 7.62
CA GLY A 59 10.54 -9.93 6.66
C GLY A 59 10.02 -10.06 5.22
N SER A 60 8.93 -10.81 5.00
CA SER A 60 8.25 -10.83 3.70
C SER A 60 7.44 -9.56 3.53
N VAL A 61 7.49 -8.98 2.34
CA VAL A 61 6.73 -7.78 1.99
C VAL A 61 5.67 -8.15 0.96
N TYR A 62 4.47 -7.67 1.20
CA TYR A 62 3.30 -7.81 0.34
C TYR A 62 2.77 -6.43 0.03
N GLY A 63 2.10 -6.31 -1.10
CA GLY A 63 1.34 -5.12 -1.38
C GLY A 63 0.41 -5.29 -2.55
N GLY A 64 -0.19 -4.18 -2.91
CA GLY A 64 -1.08 -4.11 -4.04
C GLY A 64 -1.45 -2.69 -4.36
N TYR A 65 -1.95 -2.51 -5.56
CA TYR A 65 -2.44 -1.26 -6.08
C TYR A 65 -3.93 -1.36 -6.34
N ALA A 66 -4.65 -0.32 -5.96
CA ALA A 66 -6.02 -0.08 -6.39
C ALA A 66 -6.04 1.25 -7.15
N SER A 67 -6.48 1.21 -8.40
CA SER A 67 -6.74 2.41 -9.22
C SER A 67 -8.09 3.03 -8.91
N ALA A 68 -9.05 2.21 -8.49
CA ALA A 68 -10.36 2.66 -8.04
C ALA A 68 -10.30 3.25 -6.62
N ASN A 69 -11.21 4.20 -6.36
CA ASN A 69 -11.38 4.75 -5.03
C ASN A 69 -11.94 3.70 -4.07
N TRP A 70 -11.42 3.69 -2.84
CA TRP A 70 -12.17 3.18 -1.71
C TRP A 70 -13.40 4.05 -1.49
N ASN A 71 -14.58 3.46 -1.32
CA ASN A 71 -15.84 4.21 -1.12
C ASN A 71 -16.86 3.46 -0.24
N SER A 72 -16.42 2.46 0.53
CA SER A 72 -17.24 1.69 1.48
C SER A 72 -18.66 1.33 1.00
N PRO A 73 -18.86 0.77 -0.21
CA PRO A 73 -20.20 0.66 -0.78
C PRO A 73 -20.96 -0.56 -0.22
N GLY A 74 -20.34 -1.34 0.68
CA GLY A 74 -20.85 -2.64 1.13
C GLY A 74 -20.80 -3.73 0.05
N ALA A 75 -20.10 -3.48 -1.05
CA ALA A 75 -19.98 -4.38 -2.21
C ALA A 75 -18.55 -4.34 -2.79
N TYR A 76 -18.25 -5.31 -3.67
CA TYR A 76 -16.99 -5.31 -4.41
C TYR A 76 -16.98 -4.20 -5.47
N ILE A 77 -15.80 -3.60 -5.66
CA ILE A 77 -15.55 -2.62 -6.73
C ILE A 77 -14.73 -3.34 -7.79
N GLN A 78 -15.20 -3.29 -9.03
CA GLN A 78 -14.41 -3.81 -10.15
C GLN A 78 -13.30 -2.81 -10.49
N ASP A 79 -12.06 -3.28 -10.48
CA ASP A 79 -10.88 -2.49 -10.83
C ASP A 79 -10.01 -3.29 -11.80
N GLY A 80 -10.02 -2.90 -13.07
CA GLY A 80 -9.27 -3.60 -14.14
C GLY A 80 -7.76 -3.37 -14.08
N ASN A 81 -7.29 -2.42 -13.27
CA ASN A 81 -5.87 -2.13 -13.09
C ASN A 81 -5.36 -2.55 -11.71
N ALA A 82 -6.22 -3.15 -10.86
CA ALA A 82 -5.80 -3.64 -9.56
C ALA A 82 -4.87 -4.84 -9.70
N PHE A 83 -3.86 -4.89 -8.84
CA PHE A 83 -2.98 -6.04 -8.72
C PHE A 83 -2.51 -6.25 -7.29
N LEU A 84 -2.13 -7.49 -6.99
CA LEU A 84 -1.41 -7.88 -5.78
C LEU A 84 -0.03 -8.33 -6.19
N ASP A 85 0.96 -8.03 -5.36
CA ASP A 85 2.31 -8.52 -5.54
C ASP A 85 2.96 -8.86 -4.20
N GLN A 86 3.91 -9.78 -4.24
CA GLN A 86 4.67 -10.25 -3.10
C GLN A 86 6.15 -10.26 -3.45
N LYS A 87 6.96 -9.66 -2.58
CA LYS A 87 8.41 -9.83 -2.62
C LYS A 87 8.85 -10.77 -1.50
N SER A 88 9.30 -11.96 -1.85
CA SER A 88 9.99 -12.86 -0.92
C SER A 88 11.36 -12.27 -0.58
N SER A 89 11.52 -11.87 0.68
CA SER A 89 12.77 -11.57 1.40
C SER A 89 13.84 -10.77 0.63
N LEU A 90 14.02 -9.50 1.00
CA LEU A 90 15.33 -8.86 0.83
C LEU A 90 16.32 -9.62 1.72
N ASN A 91 17.22 -10.39 1.12
CA ASN A 91 18.40 -10.89 1.83
C ASN A 91 19.18 -9.68 2.35
N PHE A 92 19.11 -9.43 3.65
CA PHE A 92 20.03 -8.53 4.35
C PHE A 92 21.26 -9.36 4.73
N HIS A 93 22.31 -9.25 3.93
CA HIS A 93 23.67 -9.38 4.45
C HIS A 93 24.20 -7.98 4.70
#